data_AF-A0A6T1Y1S0-F1
#
_entry.id   AF-A0A6T1Y1S0-F1
#
_cell.length_a   1.000
_cell.length_b   1.000
_cell.length_c   1.000
_cell.angle_alpha   90.00
_cell.angle_beta   90.00
_cell.angle_gamma   90.00
#
_symmetry.space_group_name_H-M   'P 1'
#
loop_
_entity.id
_entity.type
_entity.pdbx_description
1 polymer ?
#
loop_
_entity_poly.entity_id
_entity_poly.type
_entity_poly.pdbx_seq_one_letter_code
_entity_poly.pdbx_strand_id
1 'polypeptide(L)'
;LGNLAGNSENEVKIAAEGGIAVVIDAMKRHKDDGALQECGCAALRNVALNSENQVKIAAEGGIAVIIDAMRRHKDNGALQERGCGALLNIGWSSLECRILIKSAGGTEAVTRAMNAAGATAECRSCGQQLIDRLK
;
A
#
# COMPACT_ATOMS: atom_id res chain seq x y z
N LEU A 1 30.68 -11.78 9.64
CA LEU A 1 29.31 -11.88 9.08
C LEU A 1 28.26 -11.12 9.91
N GLY A 2 28.68 -10.08 10.62
CA GLY A 2 27.82 -9.04 11.19
C GLY A 2 28.50 -7.71 10.85
N ASN A 3 27.69 -6.68 10.59
CA ASN A 3 28.06 -5.33 10.10
C ASN A 3 27.82 -5.08 8.60
N LEU A 4 26.59 -5.29 8.14
CA LEU A 4 25.99 -4.45 7.07
C LEU A 4 24.85 -3.61 7.69
N ALA A 5 25.16 -3.07 8.86
CA ALA A 5 24.33 -2.10 9.55
C ALA A 5 24.29 -0.81 8.72
N GLY A 6 23.08 -0.38 8.38
CA GLY A 6 22.73 1.01 8.63
C GLY A 6 22.62 1.91 7.40
N ASN A 7 21.50 1.77 6.69
CA ASN A 7 20.55 2.88 6.65
C ASN A 7 20.99 4.20 5.97
N SER A 8 21.66 4.14 4.82
CA SER A 8 21.95 5.36 4.03
C SER A 8 21.80 5.21 2.51
N GLU A 9 21.83 4.00 1.96
CA GLU A 9 21.57 3.81 0.52
C GLU A 9 20.08 3.78 0.14
N ASN A 10 19.18 3.50 1.10
CA ASN A 10 17.75 3.38 0.83
C ASN A 10 17.00 4.72 0.89
N GLU A 11 17.50 5.72 1.62
CA GLU A 11 16.83 7.03 1.74
C GLU A 11 17.04 7.92 0.51
N VAL A 12 18.15 7.77 -0.22
CA VAL A 12 18.54 8.73 -1.28
C VAL A 12 18.02 8.33 -2.68
N LYS A 13 17.65 7.07 -2.91
CA LYS A 13 17.24 6.59 -4.26
C LYS A 13 15.73 6.70 -4.56
N ILE A 14 14.90 7.09 -3.58
CA ILE A 14 13.43 7.06 -3.70
C ILE A 14 12.88 8.24 -4.54
N ALA A 15 13.65 9.30 -4.78
CA ALA A 15 13.12 10.59 -5.22
C ALA A 15 13.01 10.85 -6.74
N ALA A 16 13.42 9.96 -7.65
CA ALA A 16 13.27 10.22 -9.09
C ALA A 16 13.01 8.94 -9.90
N GLU A 17 11.81 8.87 -10.49
CA GLU A 17 11.31 7.94 -11.53
C GLU A 17 11.44 6.41 -11.33
N GLY A 18 12.34 5.90 -10.47
CA GLY A 18 12.51 4.50 -10.09
C GLY A 18 12.05 4.15 -8.66
N GLY A 19 11.60 5.16 -7.89
CA GLY A 19 11.23 4.98 -6.48
C GLY A 19 10.09 3.99 -6.24
N ILE A 20 9.08 3.94 -7.13
CA ILE A 20 7.93 3.02 -7.00
C ILE A 20 8.37 1.56 -7.04
N ALA A 21 9.17 1.18 -8.04
CA ALA A 21 9.66 -0.19 -8.18
C ALA A 21 10.55 -0.59 -7.00
N VAL A 22 11.43 0.32 -6.55
CA VAL A 22 12.30 0.10 -5.38
C VAL A 22 11.49 -0.09 -4.11
N VAL A 23 10.47 0.73 -3.86
CA VAL A 23 9.60 0.58 -2.68
C VAL A 23 8.85 -0.75 -2.72
N ILE A 24 8.25 -1.09 -3.87
CA ILE A 24 7.52 -2.35 -4.05
C ILE A 24 8.46 -3.55 -3.81
N ASP A 25 9.68 -3.49 -4.34
CA ASP A 25 10.64 -4.58 -4.21
C ASP A 25 11.20 -4.70 -2.78
N ALA A 26 11.46 -3.58 -2.10
CA ALA A 26 11.81 -3.58 -0.68
C ALA A 26 10.69 -4.20 0.17
N MET A 27 9.43 -3.83 -0.08
CA MET A 27 8.28 -4.44 0.60
C MET A 27 8.16 -5.94 0.30
N LYS A 28 8.47 -6.39 -0.93
CA LYS A 28 8.48 -7.82 -1.29
C LYS A 28 9.59 -8.60 -0.57
N ARG A 29 10.76 -8.00 -0.35
CA ARG A 29 11.89 -8.67 0.33
C ARG A 29 11.73 -8.69 1.85
N HIS A 30 11.12 -7.67 2.43
CA HIS A 30 11.00 -7.48 3.88
C HIS A 30 9.55 -7.56 4.36
N LYS A 31 8.82 -8.61 3.94
CA LYS A 31 7.38 -8.76 4.20
C LYS A 31 6.99 -8.79 5.67
N ASP A 32 7.90 -9.25 6.52
CA ASP A 32 7.64 -9.43 7.95
C ASP A 32 8.12 -8.23 8.80
N ASP A 33 8.79 -7.24 8.19
CA ASP A 33 9.15 -6.00 8.85
C ASP A 33 7.96 -5.01 8.81
N GLY A 34 7.19 -4.97 9.89
CA GLY A 34 5.99 -4.13 9.98
C GLY A 34 6.28 -2.64 9.81
N ALA A 35 7.44 -2.15 10.26
CA ALA A 35 7.81 -0.73 10.12
C ALA A 35 8.15 -0.41 8.67
N LEU A 36 8.89 -1.27 7.98
CA LEU A 36 9.17 -1.11 6.55
C LEU A 36 7.90 -1.19 5.71
N GLN A 37 7.00 -2.14 6.00
CA GLN A 37 5.72 -2.25 5.30
C GLN A 37 4.86 -1.00 5.51
N GLU A 38 4.86 -0.43 6.72
CA GLU A 38 4.15 0.80 7.04
C GLU A 38 4.70 1.98 6.23
N CYS A 39 6.03 2.17 6.22
CA CYS A 39 6.70 3.20 5.43
C CYS A 39 6.46 3.02 3.92
N GLY A 40 6.50 1.78 3.43
CA GLY A 40 6.22 1.46 2.04
C GLY A 40 4.79 1.82 1.63
N CYS A 41 3.80 1.43 2.44
CA CYS A 41 2.40 1.83 2.22
C CYS A 41 2.24 3.37 2.26
N ALA A 42 2.94 4.07 3.16
CA ALA A 42 2.92 5.53 3.21
C ALA A 42 3.44 6.15 1.90
N ALA A 43 4.59 5.67 1.43
CA ALA A 43 5.23 6.17 0.22
C ALA A 43 4.32 5.93 -1.00
N LEU A 44 3.78 4.72 -1.13
CA LEU A 44 2.86 4.37 -2.23
C LEU A 44 1.57 5.20 -2.18
N ARG A 45 1.00 5.47 -1.00
CA ARG A 45 -0.16 6.37 -0.84
C ARG A 45 0.12 7.76 -1.38
N ASN A 46 1.28 8.33 -1.04
CA ASN A 46 1.64 9.70 -1.41
C ASN A 46 1.88 9.83 -2.92
N VAL A 47 2.62 8.91 -3.54
CA VAL A 47 2.89 8.98 -4.97
C VAL A 47 1.65 8.62 -5.82
N ALA A 48 0.74 7.82 -5.28
CA ALA A 48 -0.54 7.49 -5.90
C ALA A 48 -1.53 8.68 -5.98
N LEU A 49 -1.17 9.88 -5.52
CA LEU A 49 -1.98 11.09 -5.79
C LEU A 49 -1.91 11.52 -7.26
N ASN A 50 -0.90 11.07 -8.00
CA ASN A 50 -0.76 11.30 -9.44
C ASN A 50 -1.26 10.08 -10.23
N SER A 51 -2.07 10.31 -11.28
CA SER A 51 -2.71 9.26 -12.08
C SER A 51 -1.73 8.36 -12.84
N GLU A 52 -0.62 8.91 -13.34
CA GLU A 52 0.42 8.11 -14.01
C GLU A 52 1.11 7.16 -13.03
N ASN A 53 1.37 7.63 -11.82
CA ASN A 53 1.93 6.82 -10.75
C ASN A 53 0.98 5.71 -10.30
N GLN A 54 -0.34 5.97 -10.29
CA GLN A 54 -1.33 4.94 -9.96
C GLN A 54 -1.24 3.76 -10.93
N VAL A 55 -1.16 4.05 -12.24
CA VAL A 55 -0.99 3.02 -13.29
C VAL A 55 0.36 2.31 -13.14
N LYS A 56 1.44 3.05 -12.87
CA LYS A 56 2.77 2.47 -12.65
C LYS A 56 2.80 1.53 -11.45
N ILE A 57 2.19 1.92 -10.32
CA ILE A 57 2.08 1.06 -9.13
C ILE A 57 1.32 -0.23 -9.47
N ALA A 58 0.23 -0.14 -10.24
CA ALA A 58 -0.53 -1.31 -10.66
C ALA A 58 0.31 -2.23 -11.57
N ALA A 59 0.99 -1.66 -12.57
CA ALA A 59 1.84 -2.40 -13.51
C ALA A 59 3.01 -3.13 -12.82
N GLU A 60 3.61 -2.53 -11.79
CA GLU A 60 4.69 -3.11 -10.98
C GLU A 60 4.20 -4.16 -9.95
N GLY A 61 2.88 -4.43 -9.92
CA GLY A 61 2.26 -5.37 -8.99
C GLY A 61 2.13 -4.84 -7.56
N GLY A 62 2.22 -3.52 -7.36
CA GLY A 62 2.17 -2.89 -6.05
C GLY A 62 0.83 -3.09 -5.31
N ILE A 63 -0.29 -3.23 -6.04
CA ILE A 63 -1.61 -3.52 -5.45
C ILE A 63 -1.57 -4.81 -4.61
N ALA A 64 -1.00 -5.89 -5.16
CA ALA A 64 -0.91 -7.17 -4.47
C ALA A 64 0.01 -7.08 -3.25
N VAL A 65 1.10 -6.30 -3.35
CA VAL A 65 2.03 -6.08 -2.24
C VAL A 65 1.39 -5.31 -1.09
N ILE A 66 0.64 -4.24 -1.39
CA ILE A 66 -0.10 -3.48 -0.37
C ILE A 66 -1.11 -4.39 0.35
N ILE A 67 -1.85 -5.22 -0.40
CA ILE A 67 -2.83 -6.14 0.18
C ILE A 67 -2.15 -7.22 1.04
N ASP A 68 -1.02 -7.78 0.60
CA ASP A 68 -0.25 -8.76 1.40
C ASP A 68 0.26 -8.12 2.70
N ALA A 69 0.80 -6.90 2.64
CA ALA A 69 1.22 -6.14 3.81
C ALA A 69 0.06 -5.94 4.81
N MET A 70 -1.10 -5.50 4.32
CA MET A 70 -2.31 -5.33 5.14
C MET A 70 -2.83 -6.65 5.73
N ARG A 71 -2.59 -7.80 5.08
CA ARG A 71 -2.95 -9.12 5.61
C ARG A 71 -2.00 -9.58 6.70
N ARG A 72 -0.69 -9.45 6.48
CA ARG A 72 0.34 -9.88 7.42
C ARG A 72 0.32 -9.04 8.70
N HIS A 73 0.21 -7.72 8.55
CA HIS A 73 0.29 -6.76 9.64
C HIS A 73 -1.08 -6.22 10.04
N LYS A 74 -2.05 -7.13 10.18
CA LYS A 74 -3.46 -6.80 10.45
C LYS A 74 -3.67 -5.98 11.73
N ASP A 75 -2.78 -6.13 12.72
CA ASP A 75 -2.87 -5.46 14.02
C ASP A 75 -2.12 -4.11 14.04
N ASN A 76 -1.34 -3.78 12.99
CA ASN A 76 -0.75 -2.46 12.83
C ASN A 76 -1.76 -1.49 12.20
N GLY A 77 -2.47 -0.75 13.04
CA GLY A 77 -3.48 0.22 12.60
C GLY A 77 -2.95 1.30 11.65
N ALA A 78 -1.72 1.77 11.86
CA ALA A 78 -1.11 2.80 11.04
C ALA A 78 -0.74 2.29 9.63
N LEU A 79 -0.37 1.01 9.52
CA LEU A 79 -0.20 0.34 8.22
C LEU A 79 -1.54 0.12 7.53
N GLN A 80 -2.58 -0.33 8.26
CA GLN A 80 -3.92 -0.53 7.69
C GLN A 80 -4.48 0.76 7.08
N GLU A 81 -4.34 1.89 7.78
CA GLU A 81 -4.79 3.20 7.29
C GLU A 81 -4.06 3.60 6.01
N ARG A 82 -2.73 3.51 6.01
CA ARG A 82 -1.91 3.85 4.85
C ARG A 82 -2.20 2.94 3.66
N GLY A 83 -2.37 1.64 3.90
CA GLY A 83 -2.74 0.66 2.88
C GLY A 83 -4.11 0.96 2.26
N CYS A 84 -5.13 1.21 3.09
CA CYS A 84 -6.45 1.65 2.63
C CYS A 84 -6.37 2.93 1.80
N GLY A 85 -5.63 3.93 2.25
CA GLY A 85 -5.43 5.19 1.52
C GLY A 85 -4.73 4.98 0.18
N ALA A 86 -3.69 4.15 0.13
CA ALA A 86 -3.00 3.82 -1.11
C ALA A 86 -3.93 3.12 -2.12
N LEU A 87 -4.68 2.11 -1.68
CA LEU A 87 -5.64 1.40 -2.54
C LEU A 87 -6.78 2.31 -2.99
N LEU A 88 -7.25 3.22 -2.14
CA LEU A 88 -8.25 4.22 -2.53
C LEU A 88 -7.71 5.09 -3.66
N ASN A 89 -6.53 5.68 -3.48
CA ASN A 89 -5.91 6.54 -4.50
C ASN A 89 -5.70 5.78 -5.82
N ILE A 90 -5.21 4.54 -5.77
CA ILE A 90 -5.03 3.70 -6.96
C ILE A 90 -6.38 3.38 -7.64
N GLY A 91 -7.45 3.15 -6.87
CA GLY A 91 -8.78 2.86 -7.38
C GLY A 91 -9.44 4.02 -8.14
N TRP A 92 -8.92 5.25 -8.04
CA TRP A 92 -9.38 6.40 -8.81
C TRP A 92 -8.86 6.41 -10.25
N SER A 93 -7.77 5.70 -10.55
CA SER A 93 -7.07 5.81 -11.84
C SER A 93 -7.87 5.28 -13.02
N SER A 94 -8.30 4.01 -12.95
CA SER A 94 -8.88 3.28 -14.06
C SER A 94 -9.73 2.12 -13.56
N LEU A 95 -10.65 1.67 -14.43
CA LEU A 95 -11.45 0.47 -14.17
C LEU A 95 -10.56 -0.77 -13.99
N GLU A 96 -9.46 -0.86 -14.72
CA GLU A 96 -8.50 -1.95 -14.62
C GLU A 96 -7.88 -2.03 -13.22
N CYS A 97 -7.46 -0.91 -12.65
CA CYS A 97 -6.95 -0.88 -11.27
C CYS A 97 -8.01 -1.34 -10.26
N ARG A 98 -9.27 -0.96 -10.44
CA ARG A 98 -10.38 -1.45 -9.60
C ARG A 98 -10.59 -2.96 -9.73
N ILE A 99 -10.50 -3.51 -10.93
CA ILE A 99 -10.58 -4.95 -11.19
C ILE A 99 -9.42 -5.67 -10.50
N LEU A 100 -8.19 -5.14 -10.60
CA LEU A 100 -7.01 -5.70 -9.93
C LEU A 100 -7.13 -5.66 -8.40
N ILE A 101 -7.64 -4.57 -7.84
CA ILE A 101 -7.90 -4.46 -6.40
C ILE A 101 -8.92 -5.52 -5.96
N LYS A 102 -10.01 -5.71 -6.72
CA LYS A 102 -10.98 -6.77 -6.44
C LYS A 102 -10.37 -8.17 -6.53
N SER A 103 -9.67 -8.47 -7.62
CA SER A 103 -9.13 -9.82 -7.88
C SER A 103 -8.05 -10.22 -6.89
N ALA A 104 -7.28 -9.25 -6.37
CA ALA A 104 -6.32 -9.48 -5.30
C ALA A 104 -6.97 -9.66 -3.90
N GLY A 105 -8.29 -9.53 -3.79
CA GLY A 105 -9.04 -9.60 -2.53
C GLY A 105 -8.93 -8.34 -1.68
N GLY A 106 -8.78 -7.18 -2.33
CA GLY A 106 -8.70 -5.87 -1.69
C GLY A 106 -9.96 -5.49 -0.93
N THR A 107 -11.15 -5.89 -1.41
CA THR A 107 -12.43 -5.65 -0.71
C THR A 107 -12.40 -6.24 0.70
N GLU A 108 -12.00 -7.52 0.83
CA GLU A 108 -11.92 -8.19 2.13
C GLU A 108 -10.85 -7.55 3.03
N ALA A 109 -9.68 -7.24 2.46
CA ALA A 109 -8.59 -6.62 3.21
C ALA A 109 -9.00 -5.25 3.77
N VAL A 110 -9.68 -4.43 2.97
CA VAL A 110 -10.18 -3.11 3.35
C VAL A 110 -11.32 -3.21 4.36
N THR A 111 -12.29 -4.09 4.14
CA THR A 111 -13.37 -4.32 5.12
C THR A 111 -12.81 -4.78 6.48
N ARG A 112 -11.80 -5.67 6.48
CA ARG A 112 -11.14 -6.08 7.72
C ARG A 112 -10.43 -4.91 8.39
N ALA A 113 -9.66 -4.13 7.63
CA ALA A 113 -8.95 -2.95 8.11
C ALA A 113 -9.91 -1.94 8.78
N MET A 114 -11.07 -1.69 8.16
CA MET A 114 -12.09 -0.78 8.69
C MET A 114 -12.70 -1.24 10.02
N ASN A 115 -12.78 -2.56 10.23
CA ASN A 115 -13.40 -3.18 11.41
C ASN A 115 -12.39 -3.55 12.51
N ALA A 116 -11.10 -3.28 12.32
CA ALA A 116 -10.08 -3.53 13.34
C ALA A 116 -10.30 -2.65 14.57
N ALA A 117 -10.03 -3.17 15.77
CA ALA A 117 -10.26 -2.47 17.04
C ALA A 117 -9.50 -1.13 17.17
N GLY A 118 -8.44 -0.95 16.38
CA GLY A 118 -7.66 0.30 16.29
C GLY A 118 -7.88 1.12 15.02
N ALA A 119 -8.92 0.82 14.22
CA ALA A 119 -9.16 1.53 12.97
C ALA A 119 -9.51 3.01 13.23
N THR A 120 -8.86 3.91 12.49
CA THR A 120 -9.16 5.35 12.56
C THR A 120 -10.44 5.68 11.78
N ALA A 121 -11.02 6.84 12.07
CA ALA A 121 -12.16 7.35 11.30
C ALA A 121 -11.79 7.57 9.82
N GLU A 122 -10.54 7.99 9.56
CA GLU A 122 -10.02 8.14 8.20
C GLU A 122 -9.91 6.79 7.49
N CYS A 123 -9.34 5.77 8.13
CA CYS A 123 -9.31 4.41 7.57
C CYS A 123 -10.71 3.89 7.23
N ARG A 124 -11.70 4.13 8.10
CA ARG A 124 -13.11 3.78 7.83
C ARG A 124 -13.70 4.55 6.66
N SER A 125 -13.50 5.86 6.61
CA SER A 125 -14.00 6.72 5.53
C SER A 125 -13.38 6.34 4.18
N CYS A 126 -12.05 6.24 4.12
CA CYS A 126 -11.33 5.87 2.90
C CYS A 126 -11.69 4.46 2.43
N GLY A 127 -11.79 3.51 3.36
CA GLY A 127 -12.17 2.14 3.04
C GLY A 127 -13.58 2.03 2.47
N GLN A 128 -14.55 2.74 3.08
CA GLN A 128 -15.93 2.76 2.59
C GLN A 128 -16.02 3.37 1.19
N GLN A 129 -15.33 4.49 0.95
CA GLN A 129 -15.26 5.13 -0.36
C GLN A 129 -14.66 4.24 -1.44
N LEU A 130 -13.68 3.39 -1.09
CA LEU A 130 -13.13 2.42 -2.02
C LEU A 130 -14.15 1.32 -2.30
N ILE A 131 -14.77 0.74 -1.26
CA ILE A 131 -15.78 -0.32 -1.41
C ILE A 131 -16.95 0.14 -2.30
N ASP A 132 -17.46 1.35 -2.11
CA ASP A 132 -18.58 1.87 -2.91
C ASP A 132 -18.20 2.09 -4.38
N ARG A 133 -16.92 2.39 -4.66
CA ARG A 133 -16.40 2.49 -6.04
C ARG A 133 -16.09 1.14 -6.66
N LEU A 134 -15.84 0.12 -5.84
CA LEU A 134 -15.64 -1.22 -6.34
C LEU A 134 -16.98 -1.83 -6.77
N LYS A 135 -18.14 -1.49 -6.20
CA LYS A 135 -19.44 -2.04 -6.64
C LYS A 135 -19.70 -1.83 -8.13
#